data_AF-A0A2I0VGB1-F1
#
_entry.id   AF-A0A2I0VGB1-F1
#
_cell.length_a   1.000
_cell.length_b   1.000
_cell.length_c   1.000
_cell.angle_alpha   90.00
_cell.angle_beta   90.00
_cell.angle_gamma   90.00
#
_symmetry.space_group_name_H-M   'P 1'
#
loop_
_entity.id
_entity.type
_entity.pdbx_description
1 polymer ?
#
loop_
_entity_poly.entity_id
_entity_poly.type
_entity_poly.pdbx_seq_one_letter_code
_entity_poly.pdbx_strand_id
1 'polypeptide(L)'
;MSYLEVKHLLLLNYCQSIVYYTLRKAKGLSIEGHPVVRSLVEIRLFLEKIRPIDKKLEYQVQKLTRAATGGAPAGKALQVHEEQKKVESREEDPLRYRPNPDMLASKTSQAQKDIGGVYRPPKFAPTSMDDDKMSKEEKQALRRDKALLRQTKQSSYMKELMDEFEDKPEEVREIVGSESRELSRYIAKREEQAQREEELFTRAPVTKREKRVEKYMKNSRNGLLSLTDDFHNEIRTLPLEEKEKENTLYINNGGAGKRFKKRKVHLVN
;
A
#
# COMPACT_ATOMS: atom_id res chain seq x y z
N MET A 1 -25.59 15.61 -6.13
CA MET A 1 -24.50 16.50 -6.58
C MET A 1 -23.95 17.25 -5.38
N SER A 2 -22.79 16.82 -4.90
CA SER A 2 -22.06 17.51 -3.83
C SER A 2 -21.51 18.85 -4.35
N TYR A 3 -21.39 19.86 -3.48
CA TYR A 3 -20.78 21.14 -3.84
C TYR A 3 -19.38 20.95 -4.44
N LEU A 4 -18.61 20.00 -3.91
CA LEU A 4 -17.26 19.72 -4.36
C LEU A 4 -17.26 19.23 -5.82
N GLU A 5 -18.19 18.33 -6.16
CA GLU A 5 -18.38 17.81 -7.53
C GLU A 5 -18.74 18.94 -8.51
N VAL A 6 -19.67 19.82 -8.12
CA VAL A 6 -20.06 20.98 -8.95
C VAL A 6 -18.87 21.91 -9.22
N LYS A 7 -18.06 22.18 -8.19
CA LYS A 7 -16.83 22.98 -8.35
C LYS A 7 -15.82 22.32 -9.27
N HIS A 8 -15.68 20.99 -9.20
CA HIS A 8 -14.77 20.24 -10.07
C HIS A 8 -15.24 20.28 -11.52
N LEU A 9 -16.54 20.06 -11.78
CA LEU A 9 -17.12 20.18 -13.12
C LEU A 9 -16.97 21.59 -13.70
N LEU A 10 -17.14 22.63 -12.87
CA LEU A 10 -16.98 24.02 -13.30
C LEU A 10 -15.52 24.34 -13.68
N LEU A 11 -14.55 23.87 -12.88
CA LEU A 11 -13.12 23.99 -13.18
C LEU A 11 -12.72 23.19 -14.42
N LEU A 12 -13.29 22.00 -14.62
CA LEU A 12 -13.04 21.19 -15.81
C LEU A 12 -13.53 21.90 -17.08
N ASN A 13 -14.73 22.46 -17.05
CA ASN A 13 -15.29 23.23 -18.16
C ASN A 13 -14.47 24.51 -18.45
N TYR A 14 -13.93 25.16 -17.40
CA TYR A 14 -12.99 26.27 -17.55
C TYR A 14 -11.73 25.86 -18.32
N CYS A 15 -11.09 24.76 -17.90
CA CYS A 15 -9.91 24.23 -18.57
C CYS A 15 -10.19 23.85 -20.02
N GLN A 16 -11.31 23.18 -20.30
CA GLN A 16 -11.73 22.80 -21.65
C GLN A 16 -11.95 24.04 -22.54
N SER A 17 -12.63 25.06 -22.02
CA SER A 17 -12.89 26.31 -22.74
C SER A 17 -11.59 27.08 -23.03
N ILE A 18 -10.62 27.07 -22.11
CA ILE A 18 -9.29 27.67 -22.33
C ILE A 18 -8.50 26.90 -23.38
N VAL A 19 -8.45 25.57 -23.30
CA VAL A 19 -7.72 24.75 -24.27
C VAL A 19 -8.30 24.93 -25.67
N TYR A 20 -9.62 24.98 -25.78
CA TYR A 20 -10.26 25.30 -27.05
C TYR A 20 -9.89 26.71 -27.55
N TYR A 21 -9.90 27.71 -26.66
CA TYR A 21 -9.52 29.07 -27.00
C TYR A 21 -8.08 29.17 -27.50
N THR A 22 -7.13 28.51 -26.84
CA THR A 22 -5.72 28.50 -27.26
C THR A 22 -5.52 27.74 -28.57
N LEU A 23 -6.18 26.60 -28.75
CA LEU A 23 -6.17 25.84 -29.99
C LEU A 23 -6.72 26.66 -31.16
N ARG A 24 -7.81 27.41 -30.94
CA ARG A 24 -8.42 28.26 -31.96
C ARG A 24 -7.51 29.41 -32.36
N LYS A 25 -6.83 30.02 -31.38
CA LYS A 25 -5.76 31.01 -31.61
C LYS A 25 -4.58 30.43 -32.39
N ALA A 26 -4.12 29.24 -32.02
CA ALA A 26 -3.00 28.59 -32.70
C ALA A 26 -3.30 28.26 -34.18
N LYS A 27 -4.57 27.96 -34.49
CA LYS A 27 -5.04 27.75 -35.87
C LYS A 27 -5.29 29.04 -36.65
N GLY A 28 -5.14 30.22 -36.05
CA GLY A 28 -5.37 31.52 -36.70
C GLY A 28 -6.85 31.83 -36.99
N LEU A 29 -7.78 31.14 -36.34
CA LEU A 29 -9.21 31.37 -36.53
C LEU A 29 -9.67 32.60 -35.72
N SER A 30 -10.53 33.44 -36.32
CA SER A 30 -11.05 34.64 -35.65
C SER A 30 -11.83 34.30 -34.39
N ILE A 31 -11.49 34.96 -33.28
CA ILE A 31 -12.07 34.77 -31.96
C ILE A 31 -13.39 35.53 -31.80
N GLU A 32 -13.60 36.56 -32.62
CA GLU A 32 -14.75 37.44 -32.53
C GLU A 32 -16.05 36.68 -32.85
N GLY A 33 -17.05 36.82 -31.98
CA GLY A 33 -18.35 36.16 -32.12
C GLY A 33 -18.43 34.70 -31.64
N HIS A 34 -17.32 34.09 -31.18
CA HIS A 34 -17.37 32.70 -30.73
C HIS A 34 -17.90 32.58 -29.28
N PRO A 35 -18.82 31.65 -28.98
CA PRO A 35 -19.44 31.50 -27.66
C PRO A 35 -18.45 31.18 -26.53
N VAL A 36 -17.23 30.76 -26.86
CA VAL A 36 -16.19 30.38 -25.88
C VAL A 36 -15.74 31.55 -25.02
N VAL A 37 -15.70 32.78 -25.56
CA VAL A 37 -15.36 33.93 -24.73
C VAL A 37 -16.48 34.21 -23.71
N ARG A 38 -17.73 34.07 -24.15
CA ARG A 38 -18.90 34.20 -23.28
C ARG A 38 -18.94 33.12 -22.20
N SER A 39 -18.71 31.85 -22.56
CA SER A 39 -18.68 30.75 -21.59
C SER A 39 -17.56 30.94 -20.57
N LEU A 40 -16.38 31.43 -20.98
CA LEU A 40 -15.28 31.74 -20.05
C LEU A 40 -15.64 32.84 -19.06
N VAL A 41 -16.31 33.90 -19.50
CA VAL A 41 -16.76 34.98 -18.62
C VAL A 41 -17.84 34.48 -17.65
N GLU A 42 -18.80 33.70 -18.14
CA GLU A 42 -19.84 33.10 -17.31
C GLU A 42 -19.25 32.18 -16.23
N ILE A 43 -18.34 31.28 -16.61
CA ILE A 43 -17.63 30.40 -15.67
C ILE A 43 -16.82 31.21 -14.66
N ARG A 44 -16.15 32.28 -15.10
CA ARG A 44 -15.42 33.17 -14.18
C ARG A 44 -16.36 33.80 -13.15
N LEU A 45 -17.52 34.32 -13.57
CA LEU A 45 -18.52 34.88 -12.66
C LEU A 45 -19.03 33.84 -11.65
N PHE A 46 -19.24 32.60 -12.08
CA PHE A 46 -19.60 31.51 -11.17
C PHE A 46 -18.49 31.23 -10.15
N LEU A 47 -17.22 31.19 -10.58
CA LEU A 47 -16.07 31.06 -9.67
C LEU A 47 -16.04 32.20 -8.64
N GLU A 48 -16.39 33.43 -9.04
CA GLU A 48 -16.43 34.55 -8.10
C GLU A 48 -17.53 34.39 -7.05
N LYS A 49 -18.70 33.90 -7.45
CA LYS A 49 -19.86 33.67 -6.57
C LYS A 49 -19.64 32.53 -5.56
N ILE A 50 -18.84 31.52 -5.91
CA ILE A 50 -18.56 30.40 -5.00
C ILE A 50 -17.44 30.68 -3.99
N ARG A 51 -16.60 31.71 -4.20
CA ARG A 51 -15.52 32.11 -3.26
C ARG A 51 -15.93 32.22 -1.78
N PRO A 52 -17.06 32.83 -1.40
CA PRO A 52 -17.47 32.86 0.02
C PRO A 52 -17.81 31.48 0.58
N ILE A 53 -18.32 30.56 -0.23
CA ILE A 53 -18.62 29.18 0.18
C ILE A 53 -17.31 28.42 0.37
N ASP A 54 -16.36 28.59 -0.55
CA ASP A 54 -15.01 28.04 -0.44
C ASP A 54 -14.33 28.44 0.86
N LYS A 55 -14.41 29.70 1.28
CA LYS A 55 -13.85 30.17 2.56
C LYS A 55 -14.46 29.45 3.77
N LYS A 56 -15.78 29.21 3.75
CA LYS A 56 -16.48 28.48 4.82
C LYS A 56 -16.04 27.03 4.88
N LEU A 57 -15.94 26.37 3.73
CA LEU A 57 -15.48 24.97 3.63
C LEU A 57 -14.01 24.84 4.01
N GLU A 58 -13.17 25.77 3.60
CA GLU A 58 -11.76 25.80 4.00
C GLU A 58 -11.63 25.87 5.52
N TYR A 59 -12.40 26.73 6.19
CA TYR A 59 -12.41 26.78 7.66
C TYR A 59 -12.84 25.44 8.29
N GLN A 60 -13.88 24.80 7.76
CA GLN A 60 -14.34 23.49 8.26
C GLN A 60 -13.28 22.41 8.06
N VAL A 61 -12.64 22.35 6.89
CA VAL A 61 -11.53 21.44 6.60
C VAL A 61 -10.35 21.73 7.52
N GLN A 62 -9.97 22.99 7.71
CA GLN A 62 -8.89 23.38 8.62
C GLN A 62 -9.20 23.02 10.08
N LYS A 63 -10.45 23.19 10.52
CA LYS A 63 -10.90 22.81 11.87
C LYS A 63 -10.80 21.30 12.10
N LEU A 64 -11.31 20.51 11.16
CA LEU A 64 -11.28 19.05 11.23
C LEU A 64 -9.86 18.50 11.12
N THR A 65 -9.05 19.05 10.22
CA THR A 65 -7.63 18.66 10.08
C THR A 65 -6.81 19.02 11.31
N ARG A 66 -7.00 20.20 11.93
CA ARG A 66 -6.35 20.55 13.21
C ARG A 66 -6.76 19.64 14.36
N ALA A 67 -8.04 19.27 14.44
CA ALA A 67 -8.53 18.30 15.41
C ALA A 67 -7.92 16.91 15.20
N ALA A 68 -7.77 16.47 13.95
CA ALA A 68 -7.17 15.18 13.59
C ALA A 68 -5.63 15.15 13.75
N THR A 69 -4.93 16.29 13.55
CA THR A 69 -3.47 16.38 13.67
C THR A 69 -2.96 16.71 15.07
N GLY A 70 -3.86 16.87 16.06
CA GLY A 70 -3.49 17.05 17.48
C GLY A 70 -2.92 18.42 17.84
N GLY A 71 -3.12 19.44 17.00
CA GLY A 71 -2.71 20.82 17.28
C GLY A 71 -3.76 21.56 18.11
N ALA A 72 -3.88 21.24 19.39
CA ALA A 72 -4.74 21.98 20.32
C ALA A 72 -4.12 23.35 20.65
N PRO A 73 -4.83 24.48 20.47
CA PRO A 73 -4.72 25.58 21.42
C PRO A 73 -5.65 25.26 22.60
N ALA A 74 -5.06 25.19 23.79
CA ALA A 74 -5.79 25.22 25.04
C ALA A 74 -6.73 26.44 25.06
N GLY A 75 -8.02 26.21 25.29
CA GLY A 75 -8.97 27.30 25.51
C GLY A 75 -10.41 26.94 25.16
N LYS A 76 -11.22 26.77 26.20
CA LYS A 76 -12.68 26.56 26.20
C LYS A 76 -13.17 25.14 25.95
N ALA A 77 -12.78 24.24 26.86
CA ALA A 77 -13.75 23.29 27.38
C ALA A 77 -14.60 24.04 28.42
N LEU A 78 -15.91 24.10 28.19
CA LEU A 78 -16.88 24.60 29.15
C LEU A 78 -16.78 23.79 30.45
N GLN A 79 -16.54 24.49 31.55
CA GLN A 79 -16.83 23.99 32.89
C GLN A 79 -18.34 24.01 33.09
N VAL A 80 -18.92 22.85 33.39
CA VAL A 80 -20.13 22.75 34.19
C VAL A 80 -19.74 21.96 35.43
N HIS A 81 -19.69 22.66 36.55
CA HIS A 81 -19.67 22.09 37.89
C HIS A 81 -20.97 21.32 38.11
N GLU A 82 -20.87 20.08 38.58
CA GLU A 82 -21.75 19.62 39.65
C GLU A 82 -20.99 18.59 40.51
N GLU A 83 -20.79 18.99 41.76
CA GLU A 83 -20.42 18.17 42.91
C GLU A 83 -21.57 17.18 43.18
N GLN A 84 -21.44 15.93 43.64
CA GLN A 84 -20.73 15.38 44.80
C GLN A 84 -21.14 13.89 44.86
N LYS A 85 -20.22 12.95 45.13
CA LYS A 85 -20.38 11.96 46.22
C LYS A 85 -19.19 11.00 46.32
N LYS A 86 -18.60 11.04 47.51
CA LYS A 86 -17.61 10.14 48.09
C LYS A 86 -18.28 8.80 48.44
N VAL A 87 -17.78 7.69 47.92
CA VAL A 87 -17.90 6.35 48.54
C VAL A 87 -16.58 5.63 48.34
N GLU A 88 -15.97 5.25 49.46
CA GLU A 88 -14.80 4.39 49.53
C GLU A 88 -15.23 2.93 49.35
N SER A 89 -14.55 2.21 48.47
CA SER A 89 -14.41 0.76 48.57
C SER A 89 -12.99 0.40 48.12
N ARG A 90 -12.15 0.05 49.11
CA ARG A 90 -10.90 -0.66 48.88
C ARG A 90 -11.23 -1.95 48.12
N GLU A 91 -10.61 -2.17 46.97
CA GLU A 91 -10.34 -3.53 46.49
C GLU A 91 -9.31 -3.50 45.33
N GLU A 92 -8.12 -3.99 45.68
CA GLU A 92 -7.14 -4.70 44.84
C GLU A 92 -6.30 -3.93 43.80
N ASP A 93 -5.16 -3.43 44.30
CA ASP A 93 -4.01 -2.94 43.51
C ASP A 93 -3.32 -4.12 42.75
N PRO A 94 -3.39 -4.16 41.40
CA PRO A 94 -2.82 -5.24 40.58
C PRO A 94 -1.28 -5.32 40.60
N LEU A 95 -0.59 -4.45 41.35
CA LEU A 95 0.86 -4.48 41.54
C LEU A 95 1.34 -5.40 42.67
N ARG A 96 0.43 -6.08 43.39
CA ARG A 96 0.78 -7.04 44.46
C ARG A 96 1.15 -8.45 43.96
N TYR A 97 1.01 -8.75 42.67
CA TYR A 97 1.49 -10.01 42.09
C TYR A 97 3.01 -9.97 41.86
N ARG A 98 3.78 -10.20 42.93
CA ARG A 98 5.18 -10.62 42.81
C ARG A 98 5.26 -12.15 42.85
N PRO A 99 6.05 -12.79 41.98
CA PRO A 99 6.22 -14.24 42.05
C PRO A 99 6.90 -14.63 43.37
N ASN A 100 6.31 -15.61 44.08
CA ASN A 100 6.88 -16.20 45.29
C ASN A 100 8.03 -17.15 44.92
N PRO A 101 9.29 -16.87 45.30
CA PRO A 101 10.44 -17.69 44.92
C PRO A 101 10.48 -19.06 45.61
N ASP A 102 9.69 -19.29 46.66
CA ASP A 102 9.61 -20.56 47.39
C ASP A 102 8.78 -21.64 46.69
N MET A 103 8.06 -21.32 45.61
CA MET A 103 7.30 -22.30 44.82
C MET A 103 8.00 -22.74 43.52
N LEU A 104 9.22 -22.25 43.27
CA LEU A 104 10.03 -22.67 42.12
C LEU A 104 10.71 -24.00 42.44
N ALA A 105 10.05 -25.11 42.08
CA ALA A 105 10.66 -26.44 42.12
C ALA A 105 11.88 -26.50 41.18
N SER A 106 13.07 -26.72 41.74
CA SER A 106 14.28 -27.00 40.97
C SER A 106 14.17 -28.40 40.36
N LYS A 107 13.94 -28.48 39.05
CA LYS A 107 14.12 -29.72 38.28
C LYS A 107 15.63 -29.98 38.11
N THR A 108 16.30 -30.43 39.16
CA THR A 108 17.69 -30.91 39.12
C THR A 108 17.83 -32.40 39.37
N SER A 109 16.75 -33.17 39.30
CA SER A 109 16.80 -34.62 39.53
C SER A 109 15.88 -35.38 38.59
N GLN A 110 16.30 -35.54 37.33
CA GLN A 110 16.22 -36.79 36.55
C GLN A 110 16.53 -36.54 35.07
N ALA A 111 17.81 -36.69 34.70
CA ALA A 111 18.25 -37.14 33.39
C ALA A 111 19.73 -37.53 33.51
N GLN A 112 20.00 -38.70 34.08
CA GLN A 112 21.32 -39.31 34.00
C GLN A 112 21.42 -40.11 32.70
N LYS A 113 22.54 -39.86 32.00
CA LYS A 113 23.18 -40.62 30.91
C LYS A 113 22.71 -40.28 29.50
N ASP A 114 23.50 -39.44 28.82
CA ASP A 114 24.36 -39.93 27.74
C ASP A 114 25.62 -39.07 27.57
N ILE A 115 26.66 -39.72 27.07
CA ILE A 115 28.07 -39.34 27.07
C ILE A 115 28.32 -38.13 26.15
N GLY A 116 28.94 -37.08 26.69
CA GLY A 116 29.49 -35.95 25.91
C GLY A 116 28.44 -34.94 25.45
N GLY A 117 28.30 -33.84 26.20
CA GLY A 117 27.29 -32.78 26.04
C GLY A 117 27.41 -31.90 24.78
N VAL A 118 27.62 -32.49 23.60
CA VAL A 118 27.54 -31.80 22.32
C VAL A 118 26.41 -32.44 21.51
N TYR A 119 25.26 -31.78 21.48
CA TYR A 119 24.16 -32.15 20.62
C TYR A 119 24.62 -32.12 19.16
N ARG A 120 24.52 -33.26 18.47
CA ARG A 120 24.77 -33.39 17.03
C ARG A 120 23.43 -33.54 16.31
N PRO A 121 22.97 -32.52 15.59
CA PRO A 121 21.77 -32.64 14.78
C PRO A 121 21.92 -33.80 13.77
N PRO A 122 20.89 -34.64 13.60
CA PRO A 122 20.90 -35.69 12.59
C PRO A 122 21.09 -35.09 11.20
N LYS A 123 22.06 -35.60 10.45
CA LYS A 123 22.33 -35.15 9.08
C LYS A 123 21.45 -35.93 8.12
N PHE A 124 20.33 -35.35 7.72
CA PHE A 124 19.52 -35.89 6.62
C PHE A 124 20.26 -35.65 5.30
N ALA A 125 20.65 -36.72 4.62
CA ALA A 125 21.10 -36.62 3.24
C ALA A 125 19.90 -36.26 2.35
N PRO A 126 20.04 -35.32 1.38
CA PRO A 126 18.95 -34.99 0.48
C PRO A 126 18.59 -36.24 -0.34
N THR A 127 17.40 -36.78 -0.07
CA THR A 127 16.77 -37.82 -0.88
C THR A 127 16.26 -37.16 -2.16
N SER A 128 16.76 -37.57 -3.32
CA SER A 128 16.15 -37.21 -4.60
C SER A 128 14.77 -37.87 -4.67
N MET A 129 13.72 -37.05 -4.83
CA MET A 129 12.40 -37.56 -5.20
C MET A 129 12.46 -37.95 -6.67
N ASP A 130 12.12 -39.20 -7.01
CA ASP A 130 12.21 -39.76 -8.38
C ASP A 130 11.13 -39.23 -9.36
N ASP A 131 10.49 -38.10 -9.04
CA ASP A 131 9.35 -37.55 -9.79
C ASP A 131 9.75 -36.62 -10.96
N ASP A 132 11.04 -36.30 -11.12
CA ASP A 132 11.51 -35.40 -12.19
C ASP A 132 11.98 -36.18 -13.44
N LYS A 133 11.09 -36.91 -14.11
CA LYS A 133 11.30 -37.34 -15.52
C LYS A 133 10.91 -36.25 -16.54
N MET A 134 10.69 -35.01 -16.10
CA MET A 134 10.33 -33.90 -16.97
C MET A 134 11.59 -33.31 -17.60
N SER A 135 11.56 -33.11 -18.92
CA SER A 135 12.68 -32.48 -19.63
C SER A 135 12.99 -31.10 -19.04
N LYS A 136 14.27 -30.68 -19.09
CA LYS A 136 14.68 -29.33 -18.66
C LYS A 136 13.85 -28.24 -19.33
N GLU A 137 13.41 -28.47 -20.57
CA GLU A 137 12.58 -27.56 -21.35
C GLU A 137 11.15 -27.51 -20.83
N GLU A 138 10.56 -28.66 -20.54
CA GLU A 138 9.21 -28.79 -19.98
C GLU A 138 9.12 -28.15 -18.60
N LYS A 139 10.14 -28.31 -17.76
CA LYS A 139 10.25 -27.64 -16.46
C LYS A 139 10.36 -26.12 -16.61
N GLN A 140 11.00 -25.62 -17.67
CA GLN A 140 11.03 -24.18 -17.95
C GLN A 140 9.71 -23.66 -18.50
N ALA A 141 9.05 -24.40 -19.39
CA ALA A 141 7.72 -24.07 -19.89
C ALA A 141 6.70 -23.98 -18.74
N LEU A 142 6.68 -24.97 -17.85
CA LEU A 142 5.79 -24.99 -16.68
C LEU A 142 6.06 -23.82 -15.72
N ARG A 143 7.33 -23.40 -15.56
CA ARG A 143 7.68 -22.19 -14.79
C ARG A 143 7.17 -20.92 -15.46
N ARG A 144 7.25 -20.82 -16.80
CA ARG A 144 6.73 -19.68 -17.57
C ARG A 144 5.21 -19.62 -17.47
N ASP A 145 4.54 -20.73 -17.68
CA ASP A 145 3.09 -20.84 -17.59
C ASP A 145 2.59 -20.50 -16.18
N LYS A 146 3.22 -21.04 -15.13
CA LYS A 146 2.91 -20.68 -13.73
C LYS A 146 3.16 -19.19 -13.43
N ALA A 147 4.18 -18.59 -14.04
CA ALA A 147 4.45 -17.15 -13.88
C ALA A 147 3.39 -16.31 -14.60
N LEU A 148 2.98 -16.71 -15.80
CA LEU A 148 1.93 -16.07 -16.57
C LEU A 148 0.59 -16.17 -15.84
N LEU A 149 0.21 -17.34 -15.34
CA LEU A 149 -0.99 -17.54 -14.53
C LEU A 149 -0.98 -16.68 -13.26
N ARG A 150 0.18 -16.51 -12.62
CA ARG A 150 0.32 -15.58 -11.49
C ARG A 150 0.15 -14.13 -11.92
N GLN A 151 0.65 -13.73 -13.08
CA GLN A 151 0.50 -12.37 -13.59
C GLN A 151 -0.94 -12.07 -13.99
N THR A 152 -1.61 -12.98 -14.70
CA THR A 152 -3.02 -12.83 -15.10
C THR A 152 -3.93 -12.75 -13.88
N LYS A 153 -3.76 -13.62 -12.89
CA LYS A 153 -4.50 -13.55 -11.61
C LYS A 153 -4.23 -12.29 -10.80
N GLN A 154 -3.12 -11.60 -11.08
CA GLN A 154 -2.83 -10.35 -10.42
C GLN A 154 -3.50 -9.20 -11.16
N SER A 155 -3.61 -9.19 -12.49
CA SER A 155 -4.32 -8.12 -13.24
C SER A 155 -5.68 -7.80 -12.61
N SER A 156 -5.98 -6.51 -12.41
CA SER A 156 -7.27 -6.07 -11.86
C SER A 156 -8.42 -6.49 -12.77
N TYR A 157 -8.27 -6.26 -14.07
CA TYR A 157 -9.26 -6.62 -15.09
C TYR A 157 -9.58 -8.11 -15.11
N MET A 158 -8.54 -8.96 -15.06
CA MET A 158 -8.74 -10.42 -15.04
C MET A 158 -9.34 -10.91 -13.72
N LYS A 159 -9.01 -10.25 -12.61
CA LYS A 159 -9.62 -10.53 -11.32
C LYS A 159 -11.12 -10.19 -11.34
N GLU A 160 -11.48 -9.01 -11.82
CA GLU A 160 -12.88 -8.57 -11.99
C GLU A 160 -13.65 -9.54 -12.90
N LEU A 161 -13.09 -9.92 -14.05
CA LEU A 161 -13.74 -10.88 -14.97
C LEU A 161 -13.97 -12.25 -14.32
N MET A 162 -13.03 -12.74 -13.51
CA MET A 162 -13.16 -14.02 -12.81
C MET A 162 -14.18 -13.93 -11.67
N ASP A 163 -14.20 -12.82 -10.94
CA ASP A 163 -15.17 -12.58 -9.86
C ASP A 163 -16.60 -12.48 -10.44
N GLU A 164 -16.78 -11.87 -11.62
CA GLU A 164 -18.04 -11.86 -12.38
C GLU A 164 -18.47 -13.25 -12.85
N PHE A 165 -17.55 -14.07 -13.38
CA PHE A 165 -17.87 -15.41 -13.87
C PHE A 165 -18.23 -16.39 -12.74
N GLU A 166 -17.62 -16.21 -11.56
CA GLU A 166 -17.83 -17.07 -10.39
C GLU A 166 -19.00 -16.59 -9.50
N ASP A 167 -19.72 -15.52 -9.87
CA ASP A 167 -20.80 -14.89 -9.09
C ASP A 167 -20.40 -14.64 -7.62
N LYS A 168 -19.13 -14.28 -7.38
CA LYS A 168 -18.60 -14.09 -6.03
C LYS A 168 -19.13 -12.78 -5.44
N PRO A 169 -19.61 -12.77 -4.19
CA PRO A 169 -20.03 -11.52 -3.55
C PRO A 169 -18.83 -10.59 -3.36
N GLU A 170 -19.01 -9.32 -3.72
CA GLU A 170 -17.97 -8.30 -3.57
C GLU A 170 -17.75 -7.94 -2.10
N GLU A 171 -16.50 -8.00 -1.65
CA GLU A 171 -16.11 -7.51 -0.33
C GLU A 171 -15.95 -5.98 -0.37
N VAL A 172 -17.00 -5.25 0.02
CA VAL A 172 -16.93 -3.80 0.17
C VAL A 172 -16.07 -3.45 1.40
N ARG A 173 -14.82 -3.04 1.16
CA ARG A 173 -13.92 -2.54 2.20
C ARG A 173 -13.96 -1.01 2.22
N GLU A 174 -14.01 -0.39 3.40
CA GLU A 174 -13.92 1.07 3.55
C GLU A 174 -12.48 1.56 3.30
N ILE A 175 -12.06 1.57 2.03
CA ILE A 175 -10.72 2.00 1.65
C ILE A 175 -10.78 3.45 1.18
N VAL A 176 -10.26 4.35 2.01
CA VAL A 176 -10.14 5.77 1.67
C VAL A 176 -8.86 5.99 0.86
N GLY A 177 -8.95 5.81 -0.47
CA GLY A 177 -7.86 6.11 -1.40
C GLY A 177 -7.86 5.22 -2.64
N SER A 178 -7.01 5.54 -3.62
CA SER A 178 -6.78 4.68 -4.78
C SER A 178 -5.96 3.45 -4.38
N GLU A 179 -6.49 2.26 -4.64
CA GLU A 179 -5.78 1.00 -4.42
C GLU A 179 -4.64 0.84 -5.42
N SER A 180 -3.39 0.99 -4.96
CA SER A 180 -2.24 0.65 -5.80
C SER A 180 -1.98 -0.86 -5.77
N ARG A 181 -1.42 -1.41 -6.85
CA ARG A 181 -0.95 -2.80 -6.91
C ARG A 181 -0.07 -3.19 -5.73
N GLU A 182 0.82 -2.28 -5.33
CA GLU A 182 1.73 -2.48 -4.20
C GLU A 182 0.99 -2.50 -2.87
N LEU A 183 -0.04 -1.66 -2.72
CA LEU A 183 -0.91 -1.64 -1.55
C LEU A 183 -1.70 -2.94 -1.44
N SER A 184 -2.33 -3.42 -2.52
CA SER A 184 -3.09 -4.69 -2.49
C SER A 184 -2.18 -5.86 -2.14
N ARG A 185 -0.96 -5.93 -2.71
CA ARG A 185 0.05 -6.94 -2.34
C ARG A 185 0.51 -6.82 -0.90
N TYR A 186 0.64 -5.60 -0.39
CA TYR A 186 1.03 -5.35 1.00
C TYR A 186 -0.08 -5.77 1.97
N ILE A 187 -1.33 -5.46 1.67
CA ILE A 187 -2.52 -5.86 2.44
C ILE A 187 -2.62 -7.39 2.46
N ALA A 188 -2.55 -8.05 1.31
CA ALA A 188 -2.61 -9.52 1.22
C ALA A 188 -1.50 -10.19 2.06
N LYS A 189 -0.27 -9.66 2.04
CA LYS A 189 0.81 -10.16 2.90
C LYS A 189 0.55 -9.96 4.39
N ARG A 190 -0.09 -8.85 4.77
CA ARG A 190 -0.45 -8.57 6.18
C ARG A 190 -1.58 -9.47 6.64
N GLU A 191 -2.52 -9.78 5.76
CA GLU A 191 -3.62 -10.72 6.01
C GLU A 191 -3.11 -12.15 6.16
N GLU A 192 -2.22 -12.62 5.27
CA GLU A 192 -1.56 -13.93 5.40
C GLU A 192 -0.69 -14.01 6.67
N GLN A 193 -0.07 -12.90 7.08
CA GLN A 193 0.61 -12.84 8.37
C GLN A 193 -0.39 -12.95 9.53
N ALA A 194 -1.51 -12.22 9.48
CA ALA A 194 -2.55 -12.28 10.51
C ALA A 194 -3.13 -13.69 10.65
N GLN A 195 -3.42 -14.37 9.54
CA GLN A 195 -3.89 -15.76 9.53
C GLN A 195 -2.90 -16.70 10.24
N ARG A 196 -1.61 -16.59 9.93
CA ARG A 196 -0.58 -17.39 10.61
C ARG A 196 -0.44 -17.06 12.10
N GLU A 197 -0.58 -15.79 12.45
CA GLU A 197 -0.56 -15.35 13.85
C GLU A 197 -1.79 -15.85 14.63
N GLU A 198 -2.96 -15.95 13.98
CA GLU A 198 -4.19 -16.55 14.53
C GLU A 198 -4.05 -18.06 14.69
N GLU A 199 -3.52 -18.76 13.69
CA GLU A 199 -3.25 -20.21 13.76
C GLU A 199 -2.28 -20.56 14.90
N LEU A 200 -1.23 -19.76 15.07
CA LEU A 200 -0.20 -19.98 16.08
C LEU A 200 -0.50 -19.27 17.41
N PHE A 201 -1.57 -18.46 17.47
CA PHE A 201 -1.94 -17.60 18.60
C PHE A 201 -0.78 -16.76 19.17
N THR A 202 0.17 -16.33 18.34
CA THR A 202 1.34 -15.54 18.77
C THR A 202 1.69 -14.45 17.77
N ARG A 203 2.09 -13.27 18.25
CA ARG A 203 2.47 -12.12 17.40
C ARG A 203 3.93 -12.17 17.00
N ALA A 204 4.21 -11.97 15.71
CA ALA A 204 5.59 -11.88 15.22
C ALA A 204 6.18 -10.47 15.45
N PRO A 205 7.45 -10.35 15.90
CA PRO A 205 8.09 -9.05 16.07
C PRO A 205 8.41 -8.39 14.71
N VAL A 206 7.99 -7.13 14.54
CA VAL A 206 8.15 -6.38 13.28
C VAL A 206 9.44 -5.57 13.26
N THR A 207 10.21 -5.67 12.16
CA THR A 207 11.47 -4.93 11.99
C THR A 207 11.26 -3.44 11.72
N LYS A 208 12.27 -2.60 12.02
CA LYS A 208 12.20 -1.15 11.72
C LYS A 208 12.02 -0.85 10.23
N ARG A 209 12.55 -1.72 9.35
CA ARG A 209 12.41 -1.59 7.90
C ARG A 209 10.97 -1.82 7.46
N GLU A 210 10.34 -2.89 7.96
CA GLU A 210 8.93 -3.20 7.67
C GLU A 210 8.00 -2.10 8.17
N LYS A 211 8.23 -1.56 9.37
CA LYS A 211 7.47 -0.41 9.88
C LYS A 211 7.59 0.84 9.00
N ARG A 212 8.74 1.04 8.33
CA ARG A 212 8.92 2.16 7.39
C ARG A 212 8.14 1.94 6.11
N VAL A 213 8.17 0.72 5.57
CA VAL A 213 7.38 0.34 4.39
C VAL A 213 5.89 0.46 4.70
N GLU A 214 5.46 -0.06 5.85
CA GLU A 214 4.08 0.08 6.34
C GLU A 214 3.64 1.54 6.40
N LYS A 215 4.47 2.42 6.96
CA LYS A 215 4.18 3.87 7.00
C LYS A 215 4.11 4.48 5.61
N TYR A 216 5.02 4.12 4.71
CA TYR A 216 5.00 4.62 3.33
C TYR A 216 3.70 4.21 2.63
N MET A 217 3.31 2.94 2.76
CA MET A 217 2.10 2.39 2.18
C MET A 217 0.82 2.98 2.82
N LYS A 218 0.77 3.14 4.15
CA LYS A 218 -0.37 3.76 4.83
C LYS A 218 -0.49 5.27 4.58
N ASN A 219 0.64 5.96 4.37
CA ASN A 219 0.66 7.42 4.18
C ASN A 219 0.70 7.84 2.71
N SER A 220 0.86 6.92 1.75
CA SER A 220 0.83 7.24 0.33
C SER A 220 -0.61 7.53 -0.11
N ARG A 221 -1.13 8.69 0.33
CA ARG A 221 -2.40 9.27 -0.13
C ARG A 221 -2.27 9.92 -1.53
N ASN A 222 -1.09 9.84 -2.13
CA ASN A 222 -0.79 10.41 -3.44
C ASN A 222 -0.83 9.29 -4.49
N GLY A 223 -2.05 8.88 -4.85
CA GLY A 223 -2.36 7.80 -5.80
C GLY A 223 -1.89 8.00 -7.24
N LEU A 224 -1.34 9.16 -7.58
CA LEU A 224 -1.04 9.52 -8.97
C LEU A 224 0.13 8.73 -9.57
N LEU A 225 1.08 8.28 -8.75
CA LEU A 225 2.26 7.54 -9.22
C LEU A 225 1.93 6.10 -9.67
N SER A 226 0.83 5.52 -9.18
CA SER A 226 0.47 4.12 -9.47
C SER A 226 -0.25 3.95 -10.81
N LEU A 227 -0.94 4.97 -11.31
CA LEU A 227 -1.74 4.84 -12.54
C LEU A 227 -0.90 4.55 -13.79
N THR A 228 0.37 4.98 -13.81
CA THR A 228 1.23 4.84 -15.00
C THR A 228 1.91 3.47 -15.12
N ASP A 229 2.11 2.76 -14.01
CA ASP A 229 2.84 1.48 -14.02
C ASP A 229 1.94 0.28 -14.36
N ASP A 230 0.63 0.37 -14.12
CA ASP A 230 -0.31 -0.72 -14.41
C ASP A 230 -0.56 -0.87 -15.92
N PHE A 231 -0.75 0.25 -16.63
CA PHE A 231 -1.04 0.25 -18.08
C PHE A 231 0.09 -0.37 -18.93
N HIS A 232 1.35 -0.09 -18.58
CA HIS A 232 2.50 -0.62 -19.33
C HIS A 232 2.58 -2.15 -19.22
N ASN A 233 2.27 -2.71 -18.06
CA ASN A 233 2.36 -4.16 -17.85
C ASN A 233 1.19 -4.89 -18.51
N GLU A 234 0.00 -4.28 -18.54
CA GLU A 234 -1.17 -4.82 -19.22
C GLU A 234 -0.95 -4.94 -20.75
N ILE A 235 -0.40 -3.90 -21.38
CA ILE A 235 -0.06 -3.94 -22.82
C ILE A 235 0.94 -5.05 -23.14
N ARG A 236 1.91 -5.31 -22.25
CA ARG A 236 2.90 -6.38 -22.44
C ARG A 236 2.30 -7.79 -22.39
N THR A 237 1.16 -7.96 -21.73
CA THR A 237 0.50 -9.26 -21.61
C THR A 237 -0.47 -9.57 -22.74
N LEU A 238 -0.78 -8.60 -23.60
CA LEU A 238 -1.63 -8.81 -24.77
C LEU A 238 -0.87 -9.63 -25.83
N PRO A 239 -1.51 -10.63 -26.45
CA PRO A 239 -0.97 -11.34 -27.60
C PRO A 239 -1.11 -10.43 -28.82
N LEU A 240 -0.30 -9.37 -28.89
CA LEU A 240 -0.13 -8.60 -30.11
C LEU A 240 0.59 -9.52 -31.09
N GLU A 241 -0.10 -9.86 -32.20
CA GLU A 241 0.50 -10.61 -33.31
C GLU A 241 1.87 -9.99 -33.64
N GLU A 242 2.90 -10.84 -33.74
CA GLU A 242 4.23 -10.45 -34.19
C GLU A 242 4.14 -9.86 -35.61
N LYS A 243 3.87 -8.56 -35.69
CA LYS A 243 4.13 -7.77 -36.89
C LYS A 243 5.22 -6.75 -36.58
N GLU A 244 6.36 -7.13 -37.14
CA GLU A 244 7.48 -6.30 -37.56
C GLU A 244 8.42 -5.80 -36.45
N LYS A 245 9.68 -6.22 -36.64
CA LYS A 245 10.85 -5.82 -35.88
C LYS A 245 11.11 -4.33 -36.13
N GLU A 246 10.52 -3.46 -35.33
CA GLU A 246 10.94 -2.06 -35.26
C GLU A 246 11.52 -1.72 -33.88
N ASN A 247 12.80 -1.33 -33.93
CA ASN A 247 13.69 -0.84 -32.89
C ASN A 247 13.05 -0.31 -31.60
N THR A 248 13.01 -1.15 -30.56
CA THR A 248 12.95 -0.65 -29.17
C THR A 248 14.35 -0.22 -28.74
N LEU A 249 14.53 1.09 -28.56
CA LEU A 249 15.69 1.70 -27.92
C LEU A 249 15.96 1.04 -26.56
N TYR A 250 17.09 0.33 -26.47
CA TYR A 250 17.65 -0.18 -25.23
C TYR A 250 18.06 1.01 -24.33
N ILE A 251 17.23 1.36 -23.35
CA ILE A 251 17.66 2.20 -22.23
C ILE A 251 18.57 1.34 -21.36
N ASN A 252 19.87 1.51 -21.59
CA ASN A 252 20.94 0.79 -20.94
C ASN A 252 21.19 1.41 -19.55
N ASN A 253 20.43 0.99 -18.54
CA ASN A 253 20.76 1.31 -17.14
C ASN A 253 21.89 0.40 -16.68
N GLY A 254 23.12 0.83 -16.95
CA GLY A 254 24.35 0.24 -16.43
C GLY A 254 24.38 0.26 -14.90
N GLY A 255 23.89 -0.81 -14.29
CA GLY A 255 24.06 -1.08 -12.87
C GLY A 255 25.52 -1.33 -12.55
N ALA A 256 26.16 -0.35 -11.91
CA ALA A 256 27.50 -0.46 -11.35
C ALA A 256 27.57 -1.62 -10.34
N GLY A 257 28.10 -2.77 -10.78
CA GLY A 257 28.43 -3.90 -9.93
C GLY A 257 29.50 -3.48 -8.91
N LYS A 258 29.11 -3.38 -7.63
CA LYS A 258 30.06 -3.23 -6.52
C LYS A 258 30.91 -4.49 -6.42
N ARG A 259 32.12 -4.44 -6.99
CA ARG A 259 33.16 -5.46 -6.80
C ARG A 259 33.68 -5.36 -5.36
N PHE A 260 33.34 -6.35 -4.53
CA PHE A 260 33.98 -6.51 -3.21
C PHE A 260 35.48 -6.80 -3.40
N LYS A 261 36.34 -5.88 -2.96
CA LYS A 261 37.80 -6.08 -2.90
C LYS A 261 38.10 -7.11 -1.81
N LYS A 262 38.52 -8.32 -2.21
CA LYS A 262 39.13 -9.30 -1.29
C LYS A 262 40.45 -8.72 -0.78
N ARG A 263 40.58 -8.54 0.54
CA ARG A 263 41.87 -8.22 1.20
C ARG A 263 42.79 -9.44 1.11
N LYS A 264 44.00 -9.26 0.57
CA LYS A 264 45.09 -10.24 0.72
C LYS A 264 45.61 -10.14 2.17
N VAL A 265 45.68 -11.27 2.85
CA VAL A 265 46.42 -11.40 4.11
C VAL A 265 47.88 -11.67 3.72
N HIS A 266 48.79 -10.81 4.14
CA HIS A 266 50.22 -11.09 4.05
C HIS A 266 50.59 -12.06 5.18
N LEU A 267 51.17 -13.21 4.81
CA LEU A 267 51.96 -14.03 5.72
C LEU A 267 53.21 -13.22 6.09
N VAL A 268 53.42 -13.01 7.39
CA VAL A 268 54.69 -12.58 7.96
C VAL A 268 55.43 -13.86 8.32
N ASN A 269 56.69 -13.94 7.88
CA ASN A 269 57.65 -14.99 8.24
C ASN A 269 57.95 -15.02 9.74
#